data_AF-A0A948I3I8-F1
#
_entry.id   AF-A0A948I3I8-F1
#
_cell.length_a   1.000
_cell.length_b   1.000
_cell.length_c   1.000
_cell.angle_alpha   90.00
_cell.angle_beta   90.00
_cell.angle_gamma   90.00
#
_symmetry.space_group_name_H-M   'P 1'
#
loop_
_entity.id
_entity.type
_entity.pdbx_description
1 polymer ?
#
loop_
_entity_poly.entity_id
_entity_poly.type
_entity_poly.pdbx_seq_one_letter_code
_entity_poly.pdbx_strand_id
1 'polypeptide(L)'
;TEVVDLERQEERQVGVLGLEDGIDLPHQAHEGGIRSGVAEWEQVHLDTFSRMIVERRVRPTALQPVWHVAGFALGAATALMGEKAAMACTVAVEEVIDEHYREQAAQLGEDEAELHGTIERFRAEELEHRDIGYEHGAAEAPGFELLRGAVKAGSRLAIWLSQRV
;
A
#
# COMPACT_ATOMS: atom_id res chain seq x y z
N THR A 1 4.14 -5.80 -12.10
CA THR A 1 2.74 -5.48 -12.45
C THR A 1 1.90 -5.39 -11.20
N GLU A 2 1.78 -6.50 -10.49
CA GLU A 2 1.01 -6.66 -9.25
C GLU A 2 1.35 -5.62 -8.18
N VAL A 3 2.64 -5.28 -8.01
CA VAL A 3 3.06 -4.18 -7.12
C VAL A 3 2.40 -2.86 -7.48
N VAL A 4 2.47 -2.44 -8.75
CA VAL A 4 1.84 -1.18 -9.19
C VAL A 4 0.33 -1.18 -8.98
N ASP A 5 -0.31 -2.34 -8.99
CA ASP A 5 -1.74 -2.45 -8.71
C ASP A 5 -2.05 -2.33 -7.20
N LEU A 6 -1.17 -2.83 -6.34
CA LEU A 6 -1.24 -2.66 -4.88
C LEU A 6 -0.94 -1.22 -4.46
N GLU A 7 0.18 -0.64 -4.89
CA GLU A 7 0.54 0.75 -4.61
C GLU A 7 -0.56 1.72 -5.08
N ARG A 8 -1.16 1.43 -6.25
CA ARG A 8 -2.26 2.25 -6.77
C ARG A 8 -3.56 2.04 -6.00
N GLN A 9 -3.77 0.88 -5.38
CA GLN A 9 -4.90 0.64 -4.49
C GLN A 9 -4.73 1.46 -3.21
N GLU A 10 -3.50 1.54 -2.70
CA GLU A 10 -3.13 2.27 -1.49
C GLU A 10 -3.15 3.79 -1.68
N GLU A 11 -2.47 4.33 -2.70
CA GLU A 11 -2.51 5.76 -3.10
C GLU A 11 -3.95 6.30 -3.09
N ARG A 12 -4.89 5.48 -3.58
CA ARG A 12 -6.31 5.84 -3.68
C ARG A 12 -7.05 5.72 -2.37
N GLN A 13 -6.71 4.73 -1.56
CA GLN A 13 -7.25 4.62 -0.22
C GLN A 13 -6.80 5.82 0.62
N VAL A 14 -5.51 6.13 0.64
CA VAL A 14 -4.92 7.26 1.38
C VAL A 14 -5.50 8.60 0.90
N GLY A 15 -5.62 8.80 -0.42
CA GLY A 15 -6.22 10.03 -0.99
C GLY A 15 -7.70 10.23 -0.65
N VAL A 16 -8.48 9.14 -0.50
CA VAL A 16 -9.91 9.24 -0.11
C VAL A 16 -10.10 9.53 1.37
N LEU A 17 -9.17 9.07 2.20
CA LEU A 17 -9.22 9.28 3.66
C LEU A 17 -8.85 10.71 4.07
N GLY A 18 -8.34 11.54 3.14
CA GLY A 18 -7.96 12.92 3.43
C GLY A 18 -6.88 13.02 4.50
N LEU A 19 -6.03 11.99 4.61
CA LEU A 19 -4.90 11.95 5.56
C LEU A 19 -3.78 12.96 5.21
N GLU A 20 -4.00 13.78 4.18
CA GLU A 20 -3.08 14.78 3.64
C GLU A 20 -2.81 15.93 4.63
N ASP A 21 -3.77 16.27 5.51
CA ASP A 21 -3.70 17.50 6.34
C ASP A 21 -3.66 17.26 7.87
N GLY A 22 -3.73 16.02 8.35
CA GLY A 22 -4.07 15.73 9.77
C GLY A 22 -3.08 14.92 10.59
N ILE A 23 -2.13 14.22 9.97
CA ILE A 23 -1.22 13.31 10.67
C ILE A 23 0.19 13.90 10.66
N ASP A 24 0.61 14.42 11.81
CA ASP A 24 1.97 14.90 12.04
C ASP A 24 2.91 13.70 12.21
N LEU A 25 3.45 13.20 11.11
CA LEU A 25 4.35 12.05 11.10
C LEU A 25 5.72 12.41 11.68
N PRO A 26 6.31 11.56 12.54
CA PRO A 26 7.64 11.80 13.07
C PRO A 26 8.67 11.85 11.93
N HIS A 27 9.34 12.99 11.82
CA HIS A 27 10.41 13.23 10.85
C HIS A 27 11.61 12.31 11.15
N GLN A 28 11.68 11.14 10.51
CA GLN A 28 12.86 10.27 10.53
C GLN A 28 13.43 10.16 9.10
N ALA A 29 14.48 10.96 8.89
CA ALA A 29 15.48 11.01 7.83
C ALA A 29 15.38 10.05 6.61
N HIS A 30 15.16 10.64 5.43
CA HIS A 30 15.77 10.15 4.19
C HIS A 30 16.50 11.29 3.46
N GLU A 31 17.66 10.97 2.89
CA GLU A 31 18.47 11.87 2.08
C GLU A 31 17.71 12.28 0.81
N GLY A 32 17.00 13.41 0.86
CA GLY A 32 16.36 13.97 -0.33
C GLY A 32 15.06 14.74 -0.11
N GLY A 33 15.11 15.79 0.71
CA GLY A 33 14.08 16.83 0.75
C GLY A 33 12.90 16.54 1.68
N ILE A 34 12.47 17.60 2.38
CA ILE A 34 11.28 17.63 3.23
C ILE A 34 10.07 17.21 2.39
N ARG A 35 9.38 16.12 2.76
CA ARG A 35 8.13 15.69 2.14
C ARG A 35 7.08 15.36 3.20
N SER A 36 5.89 15.89 2.98
CA SER A 36 4.75 15.98 3.88
C SER A 36 3.77 14.83 3.62
N GLY A 37 3.45 14.03 4.64
CA GLY A 37 2.30 13.10 4.66
C GLY A 37 2.46 11.73 3.96
N VAL A 38 1.71 10.73 4.45
CA VAL A 38 1.60 9.34 3.91
C VAL A 38 1.34 9.33 2.39
N ALA A 39 0.48 10.23 1.90
CA ALA A 39 0.14 10.30 0.47
C ALA A 39 1.34 10.61 -0.45
N GLU A 40 2.33 11.36 0.04
CA GLU A 40 3.54 11.64 -0.73
C GLU A 40 4.49 10.44 -0.79
N TRP A 41 4.49 9.57 0.24
CA TRP A 41 5.29 8.33 0.27
C TRP A 41 4.71 7.34 -0.76
N GLU A 42 3.40 7.15 -0.73
CA GLU A 42 2.66 6.33 -1.70
C GLU A 42 2.91 6.72 -3.15
N GLN A 43 2.90 8.02 -3.44
CA GLN A 43 3.17 8.50 -4.79
C GLN A 43 4.59 8.15 -5.24
N VAL A 44 5.58 8.18 -4.33
CA VAL A 44 6.96 7.81 -4.64
C VAL A 44 7.09 6.32 -4.95
N HIS A 45 6.39 5.45 -4.22
CA HIS A 45 6.38 4.01 -4.48
C HIS A 45 5.79 3.75 -5.86
N LEU A 46 4.58 4.29 -6.10
CA LEU A 46 3.86 4.13 -7.36
C LEU A 46 4.67 4.63 -8.55
N ASP A 47 5.27 5.81 -8.46
CA ASP A 47 6.09 6.38 -9.53
C ASP A 47 7.31 5.52 -9.83
N THR A 48 7.96 5.01 -8.76
CA THR A 48 9.15 4.15 -8.88
C THR A 48 8.81 2.86 -9.60
N PHE A 49 7.78 2.14 -9.17
CA PHE A 49 7.41 0.89 -9.82
C PHE A 49 6.79 1.08 -11.20
N SER A 50 6.04 2.16 -11.41
CA SER A 50 5.50 2.51 -12.74
C SER A 50 6.64 2.72 -13.74
N ARG A 51 7.70 3.43 -13.34
CA ARG A 51 8.91 3.61 -14.15
C ARG A 51 9.57 2.25 -14.43
N MET A 52 9.77 1.42 -13.40
CA MET A 52 10.40 0.10 -13.55
C MET A 52 9.62 -0.84 -14.48
N ILE A 53 8.29 -0.82 -14.45
CA ILE A 53 7.45 -1.61 -15.38
C ILE A 53 7.76 -1.23 -16.83
N VAL A 54 7.86 0.07 -17.13
CA VAL A 54 8.17 0.57 -18.48
C VAL A 54 9.58 0.20 -18.90
N GLU A 55 10.57 0.45 -18.05
CA GLU A 55 11.99 0.18 -18.31
C GLU A 55 12.25 -1.31 -18.56
N ARG A 56 11.62 -2.17 -17.75
CA ARG A 56 11.76 -3.63 -17.81
C ARG A 56 10.80 -4.29 -18.81
N ARG A 57 9.97 -3.50 -19.51
CA ARG A 57 8.96 -3.97 -20.49
C ARG A 57 8.01 -5.03 -19.93
N VAL A 58 7.66 -4.89 -18.65
CA VAL A 58 6.70 -5.78 -17.99
C VAL A 58 5.30 -5.40 -18.45
N ARG A 59 4.47 -6.38 -18.79
CA ARG A 59 3.08 -6.13 -19.21
C ARG A 59 2.22 -5.82 -17.98
N PRO A 60 1.54 -4.65 -17.91
CA PRO A 60 0.58 -4.36 -16.85
C PRO A 60 -0.65 -5.28 -16.90
N THR A 61 -1.34 -5.44 -15.77
CA THR A 61 -2.54 -6.27 -15.71
C THR A 61 -3.67 -5.56 -16.44
N ALA A 62 -4.56 -6.33 -17.06
CA ALA A 62 -5.77 -5.75 -17.64
C ALA A 62 -6.80 -5.33 -16.57
N LEU A 63 -6.62 -5.75 -15.32
CA LEU A 63 -7.56 -5.50 -14.23
C LEU A 63 -7.37 -4.14 -13.53
N GLN A 64 -6.37 -3.36 -13.95
CA GLN A 64 -6.04 -2.08 -13.33
C GLN A 64 -7.23 -1.11 -13.19
N PRO A 65 -8.14 -0.95 -14.18
CA PRO A 65 -9.33 -0.10 -14.02
C PRO A 65 -10.32 -0.61 -12.97
N VAL A 66 -10.36 -1.93 -12.73
CA VAL A 66 -11.24 -2.53 -11.71
C VAL A 66 -10.69 -2.22 -10.32
N TRP A 67 -9.39 -2.40 -10.11
CA TRP A 67 -8.73 -2.13 -8.84
C TRP A 67 -8.76 -0.66 -8.47
N HIS A 68 -8.67 0.23 -9.46
CA HIS A 68 -8.86 1.66 -9.28
C HIS A 68 -10.20 2.00 -8.60
N VAL A 69 -11.29 1.42 -9.09
CA VAL A 69 -12.64 1.67 -8.54
C VAL A 69 -12.79 0.98 -7.19
N ALA A 70 -12.25 -0.22 -7.03
CA ALA A 70 -12.31 -0.98 -5.78
C ALA A 70 -11.59 -0.28 -4.63
N GLY A 71 -10.36 0.21 -4.85
CA GLY A 71 -9.59 0.94 -3.82
C GLY A 71 -10.29 2.22 -3.37
N PHE A 72 -10.83 3.00 -4.31
CA PHE A 72 -11.61 4.21 -3.99
C PHE A 72 -12.87 3.86 -3.18
N ALA A 73 -13.64 2.85 -3.62
CA ALA A 73 -14.86 2.44 -2.94
C ALA A 73 -14.58 1.92 -1.53
N LEU A 74 -13.50 1.16 -1.34
CA LEU A 74 -13.07 0.66 -0.05
C LEU A 74 -12.70 1.82 0.90
N GLY A 75 -11.81 2.72 0.46
CA GLY A 75 -11.42 3.89 1.23
C GLY A 75 -12.61 4.77 1.62
N ALA A 76 -13.55 5.01 0.67
CA ALA A 76 -14.73 5.80 0.93
C ALA A 76 -15.67 5.12 1.94
N ALA A 77 -15.87 3.81 1.80
CA ALA A 77 -16.70 3.05 2.72
C ALA A 77 -16.13 3.07 4.14
N THR A 78 -14.83 2.88 4.30
CA THR A 78 -14.17 2.89 5.62
C THR A 78 -14.10 4.29 6.22
N ALA A 79 -13.94 5.35 5.41
CA ALA A 79 -14.04 6.73 5.86
C ALA A 79 -15.42 7.02 6.47
N LEU A 80 -16.48 6.58 5.79
CA LEU A 80 -17.87 6.73 6.27
C LEU A 80 -18.15 5.97 7.56
N MET A 81 -17.40 4.90 7.83
CA MET A 81 -17.46 4.14 9.09
C MET A 81 -16.67 4.80 10.23
N GLY A 82 -15.84 5.80 9.93
CA GLY A 82 -15.06 6.58 10.87
C GLY A 82 -13.55 6.35 10.78
N GLU A 83 -12.79 7.26 11.37
CA GLU A 83 -11.32 7.31 11.31
C GLU A 83 -10.64 5.99 11.72
N LYS A 84 -11.10 5.35 12.79
CA LYS A 84 -10.54 4.07 13.24
C LYS A 84 -10.75 2.94 12.23
N ALA A 85 -11.90 2.92 11.54
CA ALA A 85 -12.19 1.93 10.51
C ALA A 85 -11.34 2.16 9.25
N ALA A 86 -11.10 3.42 8.91
CA ALA A 86 -10.13 3.81 7.90
C ALA A 86 -8.72 3.33 8.25
N MET A 87 -8.25 3.57 9.48
CA MET A 87 -6.95 3.10 9.95
C MET A 87 -6.85 1.57 9.97
N ALA A 88 -7.91 0.87 10.38
CA ALA A 88 -7.98 -0.58 10.32
C ALA A 88 -7.88 -1.12 8.88
N CYS A 89 -8.41 -0.39 7.91
CA CYS A 89 -8.26 -0.72 6.49
C CYS A 89 -6.81 -0.55 6.04
N THR A 90 -6.15 0.57 6.39
CA THR A 90 -4.73 0.83 6.07
C THR A 90 -3.86 -0.26 6.65
N VAL A 91 -3.94 -0.51 7.96
CA VAL A 91 -3.21 -1.61 8.62
C VAL A 91 -3.40 -2.95 7.91
N ALA A 92 -4.62 -3.26 7.48
CA ALA A 92 -4.91 -4.53 6.81
C ALA A 92 -4.28 -4.61 5.41
N VAL A 93 -4.24 -3.50 4.67
CA VAL A 93 -3.57 -3.42 3.36
C VAL A 93 -2.05 -3.53 3.54
N GLU A 94 -1.46 -2.76 4.45
CA GLU A 94 -0.02 -2.79 4.73
C GLU A 94 0.50 -4.16 5.12
N GLU A 95 -0.26 -4.90 5.92
CA GLU A 95 0.11 -6.27 6.28
C GLU A 95 0.13 -7.23 5.08
N VAL A 96 -0.67 -6.98 4.05
CA VAL A 96 -0.65 -7.78 2.82
C VAL A 96 0.49 -7.32 1.92
N ILE A 97 0.79 -6.02 1.86
CA ILE A 97 1.92 -5.49 1.09
C ILE A 97 3.25 -5.97 1.68
N ASP A 98 3.45 -5.92 3.01
CA ASP A 98 4.64 -6.49 3.67
C ASP A 98 4.83 -7.97 3.33
N GLU A 99 3.76 -8.77 3.40
CA GLU A 99 3.79 -10.18 3.03
C GLU A 99 4.20 -10.36 1.57
N HIS A 100 3.61 -9.57 0.67
CA HIS A 100 3.89 -9.62 -0.75
C HIS A 100 5.33 -9.20 -1.10
N TYR A 101 5.83 -8.11 -0.51
CA TYR A 101 7.21 -7.66 -0.70
C TYR A 101 8.22 -8.66 -0.19
N ARG A 102 7.98 -9.27 0.97
CA ARG A 102 8.84 -10.35 1.48
C ARG A 102 8.89 -11.54 0.53
N GLU A 103 7.74 -11.93 -0.04
CA GLU A 103 7.67 -13.01 -1.02
C GLU A 103 8.39 -12.66 -2.33
N GLN A 104 8.31 -11.41 -2.78
CA GLN A 104 9.01 -10.95 -3.97
C GLN A 104 10.52 -10.88 -3.76
N ALA A 105 10.98 -10.27 -2.66
CA ALA A 105 12.39 -10.17 -2.33
C ALA A 105 13.04 -11.57 -2.29
N ALA A 106 12.34 -12.55 -1.70
CA ALA A 106 12.79 -13.95 -1.65
C ALA A 106 12.87 -14.66 -3.02
N GLN A 107 12.19 -14.15 -4.05
CA GLN A 107 12.21 -14.70 -5.41
C GLN A 107 13.26 -14.05 -6.31
N LEU A 108 13.86 -12.94 -5.88
CA LEU A 108 14.89 -12.25 -6.66
C LEU A 108 16.24 -12.96 -6.56
N GLY A 109 16.93 -13.06 -7.70
CA GLY A 109 18.30 -13.56 -7.78
C GLY A 109 19.32 -12.49 -7.40
N GLU A 110 20.59 -12.90 -7.27
CA GLU A 110 21.72 -11.99 -6.97
C GLU A 110 21.91 -10.91 -8.05
N ASP A 111 21.45 -11.17 -9.28
CA ASP A 111 21.47 -10.26 -10.42
C ASP A 111 20.44 -9.12 -10.32
N GLU A 112 19.49 -9.21 -9.38
CA GLU A 112 18.42 -8.23 -9.16
C GLU A 112 18.61 -7.44 -7.85
N ALA A 113 19.86 -7.26 -7.41
CA ALA A 113 20.20 -6.59 -6.14
C ALA A 113 19.61 -5.16 -6.01
N GLU A 114 19.52 -4.41 -7.11
CA GLU A 114 18.92 -3.07 -7.11
C GLU A 114 17.41 -3.10 -6.85
N LEU A 115 16.70 -4.04 -7.49
CA LEU A 115 15.26 -4.23 -7.28
C LEU A 115 15.00 -4.77 -5.87
N HIS A 116 15.83 -5.70 -5.39
CA HIS A 116 15.74 -6.20 -4.02
C HIS A 116 15.92 -5.07 -3.00
N GLY A 117 16.92 -4.19 -3.19
CA GLY A 117 17.13 -3.03 -2.32
C GLY A 117 15.95 -2.06 -2.35
N THR A 118 15.31 -1.88 -3.50
CA THR A 118 14.10 -1.05 -3.62
C THR A 118 12.92 -1.65 -2.87
N ILE A 119 12.66 -2.95 -3.04
CA ILE A 119 11.56 -3.66 -2.37
C ILE A 119 11.74 -3.65 -0.86
N GLU A 120 12.93 -3.95 -0.34
CA GLU A 120 13.16 -3.94 1.12
C GLU A 120 13.04 -2.54 1.72
N ARG A 121 13.41 -1.50 0.97
CA ARG A 121 13.21 -0.11 1.41
C ARG A 121 11.73 0.22 1.53
N PHE A 122 10.95 0.02 0.47
CA PHE A 122 9.51 0.30 0.50
C PHE A 122 8.79 -0.57 1.52
N ARG A 123 9.19 -1.83 1.68
CA ARG A 123 8.69 -2.70 2.75
C ARG A 123 8.91 -2.12 4.15
N ALA A 124 10.05 -1.47 4.41
CA ALA A 124 10.27 -0.81 5.68
C ALA A 124 9.36 0.43 5.85
N GLU A 125 9.14 1.18 4.78
CA GLU A 125 8.22 2.32 4.72
C GLU A 125 6.75 1.86 5.00
N GLU A 126 6.28 0.74 4.43
CA GLU A 126 4.93 0.19 4.72
C GLU A 126 4.74 -0.30 6.16
N LEU A 127 5.81 -0.84 6.76
CA LEU A 127 5.75 -1.24 8.16
C LEU A 127 5.55 -0.01 9.06
N GLU A 128 6.12 1.14 8.69
CA GLU A 128 5.88 2.41 9.37
C GLU A 128 4.44 2.88 9.17
N HIS A 129 3.89 2.82 7.95
CA HIS A 129 2.47 3.12 7.67
C HIS A 129 1.51 2.28 8.53
N ARG A 130 1.78 0.98 8.63
CA ARG A 130 1.01 0.07 9.48
C ARG A 130 1.06 0.49 10.94
N ASP A 131 2.25 0.80 11.44
CA ASP A 131 2.45 1.14 12.85
C ASP A 131 1.76 2.48 13.19
N ILE A 132 1.84 3.46 12.29
CA ILE A 132 1.05 4.72 12.35
C ILE A 132 -0.44 4.41 12.44
N GLY A 133 -0.96 3.50 11.60
CA GLY A 133 -2.37 3.10 11.64
C GLY A 133 -2.78 2.49 12.98
N TYR A 134 -1.92 1.68 13.59
CA TYR A 134 -2.14 1.16 14.95
C TYR A 134 -2.12 2.28 16.00
N GLU A 135 -1.18 3.23 15.92
CA GLU A 135 -1.09 4.38 16.84
C GLU A 135 -2.33 5.29 16.77
N HIS A 136 -2.95 5.41 15.60
CA HIS A 136 -4.19 6.16 15.37
C HIS A 136 -5.47 5.36 15.66
N GLY A 137 -5.32 4.20 16.27
CA GLY A 137 -6.43 3.47 16.87
C GLY A 137 -7.16 2.52 15.92
N ALA A 138 -6.45 1.96 14.94
CA ALA A 138 -6.98 0.89 14.08
C ALA A 138 -7.59 -0.27 14.89
N ALA A 139 -6.89 -0.73 15.94
CA ALA A 139 -7.31 -1.88 16.74
C ALA A 139 -8.61 -1.64 17.53
N GLU A 140 -8.97 -0.37 17.74
CA GLU A 140 -10.17 0.07 18.43
C GLU A 140 -11.38 0.23 17.49
N ALA A 141 -11.20 -0.03 16.18
CA ALA A 141 -12.31 -0.03 15.24
C ALA A 141 -13.36 -1.10 15.62
N PRO A 142 -14.66 -0.76 15.62
CA PRO A 142 -15.71 -1.75 15.84
C PRO A 142 -15.62 -2.89 14.82
N GLY A 143 -15.44 -4.12 15.31
CA GLY A 143 -15.28 -5.29 14.45
C GLY A 143 -13.92 -5.34 13.73
N PHE A 144 -12.87 -4.74 14.30
CA PHE A 144 -11.51 -4.70 13.75
C PHE A 144 -11.07 -6.01 13.08
N GLU A 145 -11.10 -7.14 13.79
CA GLU A 145 -10.63 -8.42 13.23
C GLU A 145 -11.44 -8.89 12.01
N LEU A 146 -12.74 -8.59 11.97
CA LEU A 146 -13.59 -8.92 10.83
C LEU A 146 -13.26 -8.04 9.63
N LEU A 147 -13.16 -6.71 9.84
CA LEU A 147 -12.80 -5.75 8.81
C LEU A 147 -11.41 -6.06 8.25
N ARG A 148 -10.42 -6.20 9.13
CA ARG A 148 -9.05 -6.58 8.79
C ARG A 148 -9.03 -7.89 8.00
N GLY A 149 -9.70 -8.93 8.49
CA GLY A 149 -9.76 -10.22 7.78
C GLY A 149 -10.36 -10.10 6.37
N ALA A 150 -11.45 -9.34 6.22
CA ALA A 150 -12.11 -9.12 4.94
C ALA A 150 -11.22 -8.34 3.95
N VAL A 151 -10.61 -7.25 4.40
CA VAL A 151 -9.69 -6.42 3.60
C VAL A 151 -8.49 -7.26 3.16
N LYS A 152 -7.85 -7.99 4.08
CA LYS A 152 -6.72 -8.86 3.74
C LYS A 152 -7.08 -9.93 2.71
N ALA A 153 -8.25 -10.54 2.84
CA ALA A 153 -8.73 -11.52 1.87
C ALA A 153 -8.97 -10.89 0.48
N GLY A 154 -9.55 -9.69 0.45
CA GLY A 154 -9.76 -8.92 -0.77
C GLY A 154 -8.44 -8.55 -1.47
N SER A 155 -7.48 -7.97 -0.73
CA SER A 155 -6.18 -7.58 -1.28
C SER A 155 -5.41 -8.78 -1.81
N ARG A 156 -5.36 -9.91 -1.08
CA ARG A 156 -4.71 -11.14 -1.58
C ARG A 156 -5.38 -11.70 -2.84
N LEU A 157 -6.70 -11.62 -2.93
CA LEU A 157 -7.42 -12.02 -4.14
C LEU A 157 -7.08 -11.11 -5.33
N ALA A 158 -6.99 -9.80 -5.09
CA ALA A 158 -6.60 -8.83 -6.11
C ALA A 158 -5.20 -9.13 -6.65
N ILE A 159 -4.22 -9.36 -5.77
CA ILE A 159 -2.87 -9.80 -6.14
C ILE A 159 -2.94 -11.05 -7.01
N TRP A 160 -3.56 -12.12 -6.50
CA TRP A 160 -3.64 -13.41 -7.17
C TRP A 160 -4.25 -13.34 -8.57
N LEU A 161 -5.26 -12.48 -8.76
CA LEU A 161 -5.89 -12.20 -10.05
C LEU A 161 -4.97 -11.40 -10.98
N SER A 162 -4.31 -10.37 -10.47
CA SER A 162 -3.37 -9.53 -11.24
C SER A 162 -2.16 -10.32 -11.76
N GLN A 163 -1.72 -11.38 -11.07
CA GLN A 163 -0.64 -12.25 -11.57
C GLN A 163 -1.04 -13.04 -12.82
N ARG A 164 -2.34 -13.21 -13.07
CA ARG A 164 -2.88 -14.15 -14.08
C ARG A 164 -3.39 -13.47 -15.35
N VAL A 165 -3.68 -12.17 -15.28
CA VAL A 165 -4.42 -11.42 -16.32
C VAL A 165 -3.62 -10.22 -16.80
#